data_AF-A0A432GSE4-F1
#
_entry.id   AF-A0A432GSE4-F1
#
_cell.length_a   1.000
_cell.length_b   1.000
_cell.length_c   1.000
_cell.angle_alpha   90.00
_cell.angle_beta   90.00
_cell.angle_gamma   90.00
#
_symmetry.space_group_name_H-M   'P 1'
#
loop_
_entity.id
_entity.type
_entity.pdbx_description
1 polymer ?
#
loop_
_entity_poly.entity_id
_entity_poly.type
_entity_poly.pdbx_seq_one_letter_code
_entity_poly.pdbx_strand_id
1 'polypeptide(L)' 'VTNGELQTRVNWSPYHGMELKGWPVQTIVNGQTVFLNGEVDKSVRGREISFA' A
#
# COMPACT_ATOMS: atom_id res chain seq x y z
N VAL A 1 -9.46 -8.71 7.52
CA VAL A 1 -8.29 -8.92 6.65
C VAL A 1 -8.00 -10.42 6.55
N THR A 2 -7.71 -10.91 5.35
CA THR A 2 -7.35 -12.29 5.09
C THR A 2 -5.98 -12.38 4.40
N ASN A 3 -5.44 -13.59 4.26
CA ASN A 3 -4.19 -13.81 3.56
C ASN A 3 -4.45 -13.61 2.06
N GLY A 4 -3.54 -12.94 1.35
CA GLY A 4 -3.72 -12.57 -0.06
C GLY A 4 -4.34 -11.20 -0.31
N GLU A 5 -4.98 -10.57 0.68
CA GLU A 5 -5.56 -9.22 0.52
C GLU A 5 -4.51 -8.10 0.58
N LEU A 6 -3.43 -8.30 1.34
CA LEU A 6 -2.37 -7.30 1.49
C LEU A 6 -1.33 -7.44 0.38
N GLN A 7 -0.88 -6.31 -0.18
CA GLN A 7 0.13 -6.25 -1.23
C GLN A 7 1.56 -6.44 -0.67
N THR A 8 1.83 -7.57 -0.02
CA THR A 8 3.16 -7.92 0.51
C THR A 8 3.80 -9.05 -0.30
N ARG A 9 5.12 -9.20 -0.22
CA ARG A 9 5.84 -10.22 -1.02
C ARG A 9 5.36 -11.66 -0.78
N VAL A 10 4.97 -11.98 0.45
CA VAL A 10 4.58 -13.35 0.86
C VAL A 10 3.08 -13.51 1.10
N ASN A 11 2.30 -12.43 0.95
CA ASN A 11 0.83 -12.42 1.07
C ASN A 11 0.24 -13.02 2.37
N TRP A 12 1.06 -13.21 3.40
CA TRP A 12 0.62 -13.58 4.74
C TRP A 12 0.46 -12.33 5.62
N SER A 13 -0.52 -12.35 6.51
CA SER A 13 -0.75 -11.31 7.51
C SER A 13 -0.80 -11.91 8.92
N PRO A 14 -0.10 -11.34 9.91
CA PRO A 14 -0.29 -11.73 11.31
C PRO A 14 -1.69 -11.40 11.83
N TYR A 15 -2.42 -10.53 11.12
CA TYR A 15 -3.77 -10.09 11.47
C TYR A 15 -4.86 -10.89 10.73
N HIS A 16 -4.50 -11.98 10.06
CA HIS A 16 -5.46 -12.82 9.34
C HIS A 16 -6.67 -13.20 10.23
N GLY A 17 -7.88 -12.97 9.72
CA GLY A 17 -9.14 -13.24 10.44
C GLY A 17 -9.63 -12.10 11.33
N MET A 18 -8.85 -11.02 11.51
CA MET A 18 -9.28 -9.86 12.28
C MET A 18 -10.14 -8.91 11.45
N GLU A 19 -11.14 -8.29 12.09
CA GLU A 19 -11.85 -7.14 11.55
C GLU A 19 -11.06 -5.86 11.86
N LEU A 20 -10.73 -5.10 10.81
CA LEU A 20 -9.97 -3.86 10.89
C LEU A 20 -10.80 -2.69 10.35
N LYS A 21 -10.54 -1.49 10.85
CA LYS A 21 -11.19 -0.24 10.40
C LYS A 21 -10.16 0.71 9.78
N GLY A 22 -10.62 1.53 8.84
CA GLY A 22 -9.78 2.55 8.19
C GLY A 22 -8.87 1.97 7.10
N TRP A 23 -9.45 1.59 5.97
CA TRP A 23 -8.70 1.12 4.80
C TRP A 23 -8.25 2.31 3.93
N PRO A 24 -7.01 2.30 3.41
CA PRO A 24 -6.54 3.35 2.51
C PRO A 24 -7.37 3.35 1.22
N VAL A 25 -7.82 4.53 0.81
CA VAL A 25 -8.52 4.73 -0.48
C VAL A 25 -7.54 5.27 -1.51
N GLN A 26 -6.67 6.20 -1.12
CA GLN A 26 -5.69 6.84 -2.00
C GLN A 26 -4.36 7.04 -1.27
N THR A 27 -3.24 6.90 -1.99
CA THR A 27 -1.91 7.27 -1.50
C THR A 27 -1.21 8.14 -2.54
N ILE A 28 -0.62 9.24 -2.08
CA ILE A 28 0.11 10.19 -2.92
C ILE A 28 1.58 10.22 -2.48
N VAL A 29 2.50 10.08 -3.42
CA VAL A 29 3.95 10.18 -3.21
C VAL A 29 4.51 11.19 -4.19
N ASN A 30 5.24 12.20 -3.70
CA ASN A 30 5.78 13.30 -4.51
C ASN A 30 4.74 13.97 -5.44
N GLY A 31 3.48 14.11 -4.98
CA GLY A 31 2.40 14.71 -5.75
C GLY A 31 1.73 13.79 -6.79
N GLN A 32 2.16 12.54 -6.91
CA GLN A 32 1.56 11.55 -7.81
C GLN A 32 0.75 10.52 -7.05
N THR A 33 -0.43 10.15 -7.55
CA THR A 33 -1.22 9.04 -6.99
C THR A 33 -0.54 7.72 -7.31
N VAL A 34 -0.16 6.96 -6.28
CA VAL A 34 0.52 5.66 -6.42
C VAL A 34 -0.36 4.47 -6.06
N PHE A 35 -1.46 4.74 -5.35
CA PHE A 35 -2.46 3.75 -4.99
C PHE A 35 -3.83 4.40 -5.02
N LEU A 36 -4.81 3.73 -5.62
CA LEU A 36 -6.20 4.17 -5.67
C LEU A 36 -7.13 2.95 -5.66
N ASN A 37 -8.08 2.93 -4.72
CA ASN A 37 -9.16 1.93 -4.65
C ASN A 37 -8.69 0.46 -4.74
N GLY A 38 -7.57 0.11 -4.09
CA GLY A 38 -7.05 -1.27 -4.10
C GLY A 38 -5.98 -1.55 -5.15
N GLU A 39 -5.75 -0.63 -6.09
CA GLU A 39 -4.78 -0.80 -7.18
C GLU A 39 -3.52 0.01 -6.95
N VAL A 40 -2.35 -0.61 -7.18
CA VAL A 40 -1.03 0.04 -7.13
C VAL A 40 -0.61 0.42 -8.55
N ASP A 41 -0.26 1.68 -8.77
CA ASP A 41 0.36 2.12 -10.01
C ASP A 41 1.84 1.72 -10.03
N LYS A 42 2.14 0.66 -10.79
CA LYS A 42 3.50 0.13 -10.95
C LYS A 42 4.38 0.95 -11.89
N SER A 43 3.89 2.01 -12.51
CA SER A 43 4.71 2.92 -13.32
C SER A 43 5.38 4.02 -12.50
N VAL A 44 4.80 4.40 -11.36
CA VAL A 44 5.33 5.45 -10.49
C VAL A 44 6.40 4.89 -9.53
N ARG A 45 7.50 5.63 -9.36
CA ARG A 45 8.61 5.27 -8.45
C ARG A 45 8.92 6.42 -7.51
N GLY A 46 9.37 6.07 -6.31
CA GLY A 46 9.92 7.03 -5.36
C GLY A 46 11.26 7.58 -5.84
N ARG A 47 11.69 8.65 -5.18
CA ARG A 47 13.04 9.20 -5.30
C ARG A 47 13.71 9.14 -3.94
N GLU A 48 15.03 9.07 -3.93
CA GLU A 48 15.81 9.10 -2.69
C GLU A 48 15.54 10.40 -1.92
N ILE A 49 15.60 10.29 -0.59
CA ILE A 49 15.57 11.45 0.29
C ILE A 49 16.97 12.07 0.34
N SER A 50 17.06 13.39 0.18
CA SER A 50 18.30 14.14 0.37
C SER A 50 18.41 14.61 1.81
N PHE A 51 19.52 14.29 2.46
CA PHE A 51 19.89 14.84 3.77
C PHE A 51 20.83 16.05 3.57
N ALA A 52 20.81 16.99 4.51
CA ALA A 52 21.70 18.16 4.55
C ALA A 52 22.96 17.88 5.38
#